data_AF-A0A1Q9V8N9-F1
#
_entry.id   AF-A0A1Q9V8N9-F1
#
_cell.length_a   1.000
_cell.length_b   1.000
_cell.length_c   1.000
_cell.angle_alpha   90.00
_cell.angle_beta   90.00
_cell.angle_gamma   90.00
#
_symmetry.space_group_name_H-M   'P 1'
#
loop_
_entity.id
_entity.type
_entity.pdbx_description
1 polymer ?
#
loop_
_entity_poly.entity_id
_entity_poly.type
_entity_poly.pdbx_seq_one_letter_code
_entity_poly.pdbx_strand_id
1 'polypeptide(L)'
;MRLFAALYPDDAAAAHLDLALGGVRAHEQVRPGGAPLVRWVPREQWHVTVSFFGEVPDGAVPDLTAALAEAAALTPPLVLALRGAGVFDRRVLWVGVGGDSDGLRALSAGAAAAAEDVGVHGDRRPRRRAHVTVARA
;
A
#
# COMPACT_ATOMS: atom_id res chain seq x y z
N MET A 1 17.32 6.72 -4.38
CA MET A 1 15.99 7.08 -3.83
C MET A 1 15.12 5.84 -3.72
N ARG A 2 14.14 5.80 -2.80
CA ARG A 2 13.30 4.61 -2.62
C ARG A 2 12.00 4.68 -3.39
N LEU A 3 11.72 3.67 -4.22
CA LEU A 3 10.50 3.59 -5.01
C LEU A 3 9.62 2.38 -4.65
N PHE A 4 8.33 2.55 -4.90
CA PHE A 4 7.32 1.50 -4.87
C PHE A 4 6.20 1.85 -5.87
N ALA A 5 5.44 0.84 -6.29
CA ALA A 5 4.18 1.01 -7.03
C ALA A 5 3.00 0.71 -6.10
N ALA A 6 1.88 1.41 -6.27
CA ALA A 6 0.71 1.22 -5.42
C ALA A 6 -0.61 1.47 -6.15
N LEU A 7 -1.68 0.87 -5.60
CA LEU A 7 -3.06 1.20 -5.92
C LEU A 7 -3.62 2.14 -4.85
N TYR A 8 -4.42 3.11 -5.28
CA TYR A 8 -5.12 4.01 -4.39
C TYR A 8 -6.58 3.58 -4.26
N PRO A 9 -7.15 3.56 -3.03
CA PRO A 9 -8.59 3.40 -2.88
C PRO A 9 -9.31 4.51 -3.63
N ASP A 10 -10.45 4.17 -4.26
CA ASP A 10 -11.34 5.19 -4.79
C ASP A 10 -11.94 6.06 -3.66
N ASP A 11 -12.58 7.17 -4.04
CA ASP A 11 -13.11 8.13 -3.08
C ASP A 11 -14.15 7.55 -2.14
N ALA A 12 -14.97 6.61 -2.62
CA ALA A 12 -15.99 5.94 -1.83
C ALA A 12 -15.38 5.02 -0.78
N ALA A 13 -14.41 4.20 -1.18
CA ALA A 13 -13.66 3.32 -0.28
C ALA A 13 -12.85 4.11 0.74
N ALA A 14 -12.20 5.20 0.33
CA ALA A 14 -11.45 6.07 1.22
C ALA A 14 -12.39 6.83 2.20
N ALA A 15 -13.56 7.30 1.76
CA ALA A 15 -14.54 7.93 2.65
C ALA A 15 -15.11 6.95 3.67
N HIS A 16 -15.43 5.73 3.23
CA HIS A 16 -15.90 4.70 4.13
C HIS A 16 -14.84 4.29 5.16
N LEU A 17 -13.58 4.17 4.74
CA LEU A 17 -12.47 3.90 5.65
C LEU A 17 -12.28 5.03 6.67
N ASP A 18 -12.33 6.30 6.23
CA ASP A 18 -12.16 7.43 7.15
C ASP A 18 -13.27 7.51 8.19
N LEU A 19 -14.52 7.26 7.79
CA LEU A 19 -15.64 7.15 8.72
C LEU A 19 -15.42 6.05 9.76
N ALA A 20 -14.99 4.86 9.32
CA ALA A 20 -14.71 3.72 10.21
C ALA A 20 -13.55 4.04 11.19
N LEU A 21 -12.50 4.72 10.71
CA LEU A 21 -11.38 5.15 11.53
C LEU A 21 -11.76 6.28 12.49
N GLY A 22 -12.75 7.11 12.16
CA GLY A 22 -13.27 8.15 13.04
C GLY A 22 -13.68 7.61 14.41
N GLY A 23 -14.37 6.47 14.45
CA GLY A 23 -14.71 5.79 15.69
C GLY A 23 -13.48 5.31 16.47
N VAL A 24 -12.47 4.76 15.78
CA VAL A 24 -11.23 4.30 16.42
C VAL A 24 -10.42 5.45 16.98
N ARG A 25 -10.29 6.55 16.22
CA ARG A 25 -9.60 7.78 16.63
C ARG A 25 -10.26 8.43 17.85
N ALA A 26 -11.59 8.44 17.91
CA ALA A 26 -12.33 8.98 19.05
C ALA A 26 -12.10 8.20 20.35
N HIS A 27 -11.69 6.93 20.25
CA HIS A 27 -11.35 6.08 21.39
C HIS A 27 -9.83 5.93 21.62
N GLU A 28 -8.99 6.69 20.90
CA GLU A 28 -7.55 6.66 21.10
C GLU A 28 -7.20 7.16 22.52
N GLN A 29 -6.47 6.34 23.25
CA GLN A 29 -5.86 6.76 24.51
C GLN A 29 -4.62 7.61 24.23
N VAL A 30 -4.27 8.49 25.16
CA VAL A 30 -3.03 9.28 25.10
C VAL A 30 -2.00 8.74 26.10
N ARG A 31 -0.73 8.92 25.77
CA ARG A 31 0.38 8.63 26.69
C ARG A 31 0.36 9.62 27.86
N PRO A 32 0.98 9.28 29.00
CA PRO A 32 1.30 10.26 30.03
C PRO A 32 2.03 11.46 29.40
N GLY A 33 1.52 12.68 29.62
CA GLY A 33 2.01 13.90 28.95
C GLY A 33 1.25 14.30 27.68
N GLY A 34 0.17 13.58 27.31
CA GLY A 34 -0.77 14.01 26.26
C GLY A 34 -0.35 13.66 24.83
N ALA A 35 0.79 12.99 24.63
CA ALA A 35 1.21 12.56 23.31
C ALA A 35 0.30 11.42 22.77
N PRO A 36 -0.02 11.39 21.47
CA PRO A 36 -0.81 10.32 20.88
C PRO A 36 -0.09 8.97 20.97
N LEU A 37 -0.85 7.87 20.98
CA LEU A 37 -0.27 6.53 21.00
C LEU A 37 0.33 6.16 19.64
N VAL A 38 -0.33 6.59 18.57
CA VAL A 38 0.06 6.36 17.18
C VAL A 38 0.00 7.64 16.36
N ARG A 39 0.81 7.70 15.32
CA ARG A 39 0.67 8.69 14.23
C ARG A 39 -0.23 8.11 13.16
N TRP A 40 -1.39 8.74 12.97
CA TRP A 40 -2.32 8.40 11.89
C TRP A 40 -1.73 8.78 10.53
N VAL A 41 -1.89 7.90 9.55
CA VAL A 41 -1.51 8.16 8.16
C VAL A 41 -2.59 9.05 7.53
N PRO A 42 -2.23 10.18 6.93
CA PRO A 42 -3.17 11.04 6.21
C PRO A 42 -3.88 10.28 5.08
N ARG A 43 -5.14 10.65 4.80
CA ARG A 43 -6.00 9.97 3.82
C ARG A 43 -5.36 9.89 2.44
N GLU A 44 -4.72 10.97 2.01
CA GLU A 44 -4.04 11.11 0.72
C GLU A 44 -2.83 10.18 0.58
N GLN A 45 -2.33 9.62 1.68
CA GLN A 45 -1.25 8.64 1.69
C GLN A 45 -1.75 7.20 1.79
N TRP A 46 -3.06 6.96 1.86
CA TRP A 46 -3.59 5.60 1.89
C TRP A 46 -3.45 4.93 0.54
N HIS A 47 -2.74 3.81 0.55
CA HIS A 47 -2.48 3.03 -0.65
C HIS A 47 -2.27 1.57 -0.29
N VAL A 48 -2.45 0.71 -1.29
CA VAL A 48 -2.06 -0.70 -1.27
C VAL A 48 -0.79 -0.83 -2.07
N THR A 49 0.33 -1.09 -1.41
CA THR A 49 1.60 -1.30 -2.12
C THR A 49 1.52 -2.60 -2.93
N VAL A 50 1.77 -2.52 -4.24
CA VAL A 50 1.80 -3.68 -5.14
C VAL A 50 3.22 -4.18 -5.37
N SER A 51 4.23 -3.32 -5.37
CA SER A 51 5.62 -3.75 -5.48
C SER A 51 6.57 -2.75 -4.84
N PHE A 52 7.60 -3.25 -4.14
CA PHE A 52 8.69 -2.43 -3.59
C PHE A 52 9.93 -2.60 -4.46
N PHE A 53 10.51 -1.48 -4.89
CA PHE A 53 11.68 -1.48 -5.77
C PHE A 53 13.00 -1.20 -5.04
N GLY A 54 12.94 -0.94 -3.73
CA GLY A 54 14.14 -0.64 -2.94
C GLY A 54 14.74 0.71 -3.31
N GLU A 55 16.05 0.84 -3.12
CA GLU A 55 16.83 2.00 -3.57
C GLU A 55 17.16 1.85 -5.06
N VAL A 56 16.83 2.87 -5.84
CA VAL A 56 17.10 2.94 -7.27
C VAL A 56 17.85 4.23 -7.63
N PRO A 57 18.56 4.27 -8.77
CA PRO A 57 19.15 5.51 -9.30
C PRO A 57 18.09 6.56 -9.60
N ASP A 58 18.42 7.84 -9.44
CA ASP A 58 17.47 8.94 -9.63
C ASP A 58 16.90 9.01 -11.06
N GLY A 59 17.68 8.56 -12.05
CA GLY A 59 17.25 8.47 -13.45
C GLY A 59 16.30 7.32 -13.78
N ALA A 60 15.95 6.44 -12.84
CA ALA A 60 15.16 5.23 -13.13
C ALA A 60 13.65 5.50 -13.28
N VAL A 61 13.15 6.67 -12.88
CA VAL A 61 11.69 6.96 -12.87
C VAL A 61 11.04 6.83 -14.25
N PRO A 62 11.58 7.42 -15.34
CA PRO A 62 10.92 7.38 -16.64
C PRO A 62 10.78 5.95 -17.18
N ASP A 63 11.87 5.18 -17.17
CA ASP A 63 11.88 3.80 -17.68
C ASP A 63 10.98 2.89 -16.84
N LEU A 64 11.05 3.02 -15.52
CA LEU A 64 10.18 2.26 -14.62
C LEU A 64 8.71 2.64 -14.80
N THR A 65 8.39 3.91 -15.00
CA THR A 65 7.02 4.37 -15.25
C THR A 65 6.47 3.77 -16.54
N ALA A 66 7.27 3.77 -17.61
CA ALA A 66 6.87 3.20 -18.90
C ALA A 66 6.61 1.69 -18.78
N ALA A 67 7.54 0.94 -18.19
CA ALA A 67 7.40 -0.50 -18.00
C ALA A 67 6.19 -0.86 -17.12
N LEU A 68 5.94 -0.09 -16.05
CA LEU A 68 4.77 -0.29 -15.20
C LEU A 68 3.45 0.02 -15.91
N ALA A 69 3.42 1.00 -16.82
CA ALA A 69 2.24 1.33 -17.61
C ALA A 69 1.86 0.16 -18.54
N GLU A 70 2.83 -0.47 -19.18
CA GLU A 70 2.60 -1.66 -20.02
C GLU A 70 2.08 -2.84 -19.19
N ALA A 71 2.72 -3.13 -18.04
CA ALA A 71 2.26 -4.19 -17.15
C ALA A 71 0.84 -3.95 -16.60
N ALA A 72 0.51 -2.70 -16.28
CA ALA A 72 -0.83 -2.32 -15.83
C ALA A 72 -1.87 -2.45 -16.95
N ALA A 73 -1.53 -2.12 -18.21
CA ALA A 73 -2.44 -2.24 -19.35
C ALA A 73 -2.84 -3.69 -19.67
N LEU A 74 -1.98 -4.66 -19.31
CA LEU A 74 -2.27 -6.09 -19.45
C LEU A 74 -3.11 -6.66 -18.30
N THR A 75 -3.37 -5.87 -17.25
CA THR A 75 -4.11 -6.30 -16.08
C THR A 75 -5.58 -5.87 -16.19
N PRO A 76 -6.55 -6.80 -16.15
CA PRO A 76 -7.97 -6.45 -16.10
C PRO A 76 -8.32 -5.60 -14.86
N PRO A 77 -9.37 -4.78 -14.91
CA PRO A 77 -9.82 -4.02 -13.74
C PRO A 77 -10.06 -4.93 -12.52
N LEU A 78 -9.43 -4.59 -11.40
CA LEU A 78 -9.53 -5.36 -10.16
C LEU A 78 -10.73 -4.89 -9.32
N VAL A 79 -11.52 -5.84 -8.82
CA VAL A 79 -12.56 -5.56 -7.82
C VAL A 79 -12.04 -5.97 -6.44
N LEU A 80 -11.62 -4.97 -5.66
CA LEU A 80 -11.04 -5.15 -4.34
C LEU A 80 -11.96 -4.61 -3.25
N ALA A 81 -11.78 -5.10 -2.02
CA ALA A 81 -12.51 -4.66 -0.85
C ALA A 81 -11.59 -4.48 0.35
N LEU A 82 -11.78 -3.40 1.11
CA LEU A 82 -11.16 -3.22 2.41
C LEU A 82 -11.86 -4.10 3.44
N ARG A 83 -11.14 -5.01 4.10
CA ARG A 83 -11.70 -5.93 5.08
C ARG A 83 -10.70 -6.39 6.15
N GLY A 84 -11.21 -6.38 7.38
CA GLY A 84 -10.46 -6.73 8.59
C GLY A 84 -9.38 -5.71 8.91
N ALA A 85 -8.84 -5.78 10.12
CA ALA A 85 -7.74 -4.96 10.57
C ALA A 85 -6.74 -5.82 11.32
N GLY A 86 -5.52 -5.32 11.47
CA GLY A 86 -4.50 -5.99 12.24
C GLY A 86 -3.31 -5.09 12.51
N VAL A 87 -2.32 -5.65 13.20
CA VAL A 87 -1.12 -4.92 13.56
C VAL A 87 0.11 -5.72 13.13
N PHE A 88 1.02 -5.09 12.38
CA PHE A 88 2.34 -5.66 12.13
C PHE A 88 3.32 -5.21 13.20
N ASP A 89 4.06 -6.18 13.74
CA ASP A 89 5.20 -5.98 14.65
C ASP A 89 4.88 -5.06 15.85
N ARG A 90 3.60 -5.01 16.25
CA ARG A 90 3.03 -4.09 17.26
C ARG A 90 3.25 -2.60 16.98
N ARG A 91 3.58 -2.22 15.74
CA ARG A 91 3.95 -0.86 15.36
C ARG A 91 3.12 -0.28 14.22
N VAL A 92 2.51 -1.11 13.38
CA VAL A 92 1.78 -0.63 12.20
C VAL A 92 0.35 -1.14 12.25
N LEU A 93 -0.60 -0.24 12.43
CA LEU A 93 -2.02 -0.53 12.28
C LEU A 93 -2.39 -0.48 10.80
N TRP A 94 -3.10 -1.49 10.34
CA TRP A 94 -3.48 -1.61 8.94
C TRP A 94 -4.89 -2.17 8.76
N VAL A 95 -5.48 -1.88 7.61
CA VAL A 95 -6.73 -2.48 7.12
C VAL A 95 -6.43 -3.41 5.97
N GLY A 96 -6.99 -4.61 6.00
CA GLY A 96 -6.70 -5.64 5.01
C GLY A 96 -7.36 -5.38 3.67
N VAL A 97 -6.82 -6.00 2.62
CA VAL A 97 -7.44 -6.03 1.30
C VAL A 97 -7.91 -7.47 1.01
N GLY A 98 -9.08 -7.59 0.40
CA GLY A 98 -9.59 -8.82 -0.21
C GLY A 98 -10.35 -8.51 -1.49
N GLY A 99 -11.23 -9.43 -1.92
CA GLY A 99 -11.81 -9.39 -3.26
C GLY A 99 -10.93 -10.20 -4.21
N ASP A 100 -10.63 -9.64 -5.38
CA ASP A 100 -9.77 -10.28 -6.40
C ASP A 100 -8.30 -10.39 -5.97
N SER A 101 -8.03 -11.39 -5.14
CA SER A 101 -6.71 -11.63 -4.55
C SER A 101 -5.72 -12.19 -5.58
N ASP A 102 -6.21 -12.91 -6.59
CA ASP A 102 -5.38 -13.51 -7.62
C ASP A 102 -4.97 -12.47 -8.65
N GLY A 103 -5.89 -11.61 -9.10
CA GLY A 103 -5.59 -10.46 -9.95
C GLY A 103 -4.62 -9.49 -9.28
N LEU A 104 -4.81 -9.18 -7.99
CA LEU A 104 -3.85 -8.36 -7.25
C LEU A 104 -2.45 -9.00 -7.16
N ARG A 105 -2.38 -10.33 -6.99
CA ARG A 105 -1.11 -11.06 -6.98
C ARG A 105 -0.44 -11.05 -8.36
N ALA A 106 -1.23 -11.18 -9.43
CA ALA A 106 -0.76 -11.11 -10.81
C ALA A 106 -0.21 -9.71 -11.15
N LEU A 107 -0.95 -8.63 -10.84
CA LEU A 107 -0.48 -7.25 -11.01
C LEU A 107 0.84 -7.00 -10.27
N SER A 108 0.90 -7.47 -9.03
CA SER A 108 2.06 -7.36 -8.16
C SER A 108 3.28 -8.13 -8.72
N ALA A 109 3.07 -9.29 -9.35
CA ALA A 109 4.12 -10.03 -10.05
C ALA A 109 4.56 -9.34 -11.34
N GLY A 110 3.61 -8.87 -12.15
CA GLY A 110 3.88 -8.13 -13.40
C GLY A 110 4.67 -6.85 -13.15
N ALA A 111 4.30 -6.08 -12.11
CA ALA A 111 5.05 -4.88 -11.72
C ALA A 111 6.48 -5.18 -11.26
N ALA A 112 6.72 -6.35 -10.65
CA ALA A 112 8.08 -6.76 -10.28
C ALA A 112 8.90 -7.18 -11.52
N ALA A 113 8.31 -7.95 -12.43
CA ALA A 113 8.96 -8.35 -13.69
C ALA A 113 9.31 -7.13 -14.56
N ALA A 114 8.37 -6.20 -14.72
CA ALA A 114 8.59 -4.97 -15.49
C ALA A 114 9.73 -4.11 -14.93
N ALA A 115 9.91 -4.09 -13.60
CA ALA A 115 11.04 -3.42 -12.98
C ALA A 115 12.36 -4.14 -13.28
N GLU A 116 12.39 -5.47 -13.26
CA GLU A 116 13.58 -6.25 -13.60
C GLU A 116 14.03 -6.03 -15.04
N ASP A 117 13.08 -5.90 -15.98
CA ASP A 117 13.36 -5.65 -17.41
C ASP A 117 14.10 -4.32 -17.66
N VAL A 118 13.90 -3.33 -16.78
CA VAL A 118 14.59 -2.02 -16.83
C VAL A 118 15.77 -1.93 -15.86
N GLY A 119 16.26 -3.07 -15.36
CA GLY A 119 17.43 -3.13 -14.48
C GLY A 119 17.16 -2.69 -13.04
N VAL A 120 15.89 -2.55 -12.64
CA VAL A 120 15.49 -2.25 -11.26
C VAL A 120 15.20 -3.55 -10.52
N HIS A 121 16.18 -3.98 -9.72
CA HIS A 121 16.05 -5.19 -8.91
C HIS A 121 15.29 -4.89 -7.60
N GLY A 122 14.05 -5.37 -7.52
CA GLY A 122 13.16 -5.08 -6.39
C GLY A 122 13.59 -5.72 -5.06
N ASP A 123 12.90 -5.31 -3.99
CA ASP A 123 13.09 -5.92 -2.66
C ASP A 123 12.47 -7.33 -2.65
N ARG A 124 13.33 -8.36 -2.57
CA ARG A 124 12.93 -9.78 -2.56
C ARG A 124 12.29 -10.23 -1.23
N ARG A 125 11.97 -9.31 -0.32
CA ARG A 125 11.31 -9.67 0.94
C ARG A 125 9.98 -10.40 0.69
N PRO A 126 9.66 -11.43 1.50
CA PRO A 126 8.36 -12.08 1.44
C PRO A 126 7.25 -11.05 1.59
N ARG A 127 6.29 -11.05 0.66
CA ARG A 127 5.19 -10.09 0.70
C ARG A 127 4.37 -10.32 1.97
N ARG A 128 4.23 -9.26 2.77
CA ARG A 128 3.20 -9.22 3.82
C ARG A 128 1.84 -9.14 3.15
N ARG A 129 0.79 -9.57 3.86
CA ARG A 129 -0.60 -9.51 3.40
C ARG A 129 -0.94 -8.14 2.79
N ALA A 130 -1.66 -8.10 1.67
CA ALA A 130 -2.13 -6.84 1.07
C ALA A 130 -2.97 -6.03 2.06
N HIS A 131 -2.61 -4.76 2.23
CA HIS A 131 -3.17 -3.90 3.27
C HIS A 131 -3.00 -2.42 2.93
N VAL A 132 -3.81 -1.58 3.58
CA VAL A 132 -3.63 -0.14 3.68
C VAL A 132 -3.09 0.16 5.08
N THR A 133 -1.95 0.83 5.17
CA THR A 133 -1.43 1.28 6.48
C THR A 133 -2.18 2.54 6.92
N VAL A 134 -2.73 2.52 8.13
CA VAL A 134 -3.58 3.62 8.65
C VAL A 134 -2.98 4.32 9.86
N ALA A 135 -2.10 3.67 10.62
CA ALA A 135 -1.36 4.33 11.70
C ALA A 135 -0.03 3.64 12.01
N ARG A 136 0.89 4.38 12.64
CA ARG A 136 2.21 3.89 13.08
C ARG A 136 2.54 4.36 14.49
N ALA A 137 3.00 3.47 15.36
CA ALA A 137 3.46 3.79 16.72
C ALA A 137 4.89 4.33 16.77
#